data_AF-A0A2W0EAQ3-F1
#
_entry.id   AF-A0A2W0EAQ3-F1
#
_cell.length_a   1.000
_cell.length_b   1.000
_cell.length_c   1.000
_cell.angle_alpha   90.00
_cell.angle_beta   90.00
_cell.angle_gamma   90.00
#
_symmetry.space_group_name_H-M   'P 1'
#
loop_
_entity.id
_entity.type
_entity.pdbx_description
1 polymer ?
#
loop_
_entity_poly.entity_id
_entity_poly.type
_entity_poly.pdbx_seq_one_letter_code
_entity_poly.pdbx_strand_id
1 'polypeptide(L)' 'MNAELSPIVSGLETEEQVASHDRWFRAKVQASIDDPRPNVPHNRMMEDMRALIESKSNINGRMGDM' A
#
# COMPACT_ATOMS: atom_id res chain seq x y z
N MET A 1 33.10 3.63 -5.88
CA MET A 1 32.51 2.89 -4.76
C MET A 1 31.28 2.21 -5.34
N ASN A 2 31.43 0.97 -5.82
CA ASN A 2 30.30 0.19 -6.31
C ASN A 2 29.61 -0.39 -5.08
N ALA A 3 28.39 0.09 -4.81
CA ALA A 3 27.57 -0.48 -3.76
C ALA A 3 27.08 -1.82 -4.29
N GLU A 4 27.81 -2.91 -3.98
CA GLU A 4 27.27 -4.26 -4.13
C GLU A 4 26.06 -4.37 -3.19
N LEU A 5 24.88 -4.07 -3.74
CA LEU A 5 23.62 -4.33 -3.10
C LEU A 5 23.43 -5.85 -3.13
N SER A 6 23.68 -6.48 -1.99
CA SER A 6 23.53 -7.92 -1.82
C SER A 6 22.18 -8.43 -2.37
N PRO A 7 22.14 -9.58 -3.08
CA PRO A 7 20.95 -10.05 -3.82
C PRO A 7 19.69 -10.29 -2.99
N ILE A 8 19.81 -10.30 -1.65
CA ILE A 8 18.69 -10.57 -0.73
C ILE A 8 17.92 -9.28 -0.38
N VAL A 9 18.48 -8.08 -0.62
CA VAL A 9 17.96 -6.83 -0.03
C VAL A 9 17.26 -5.88 -1.02
N SER A 10 17.22 -6.16 -2.32
CA SER A 10 16.42 -5.34 -3.25
C SER A 10 15.77 -6.21 -4.31
N GLY A 11 14.45 -6.41 -4.19
CA GLY A 11 13.62 -7.00 -5.25
C GLY A 11 13.45 -6.11 -6.49
N LEU A 12 14.38 -5.16 -6.71
CA LEU A 12 14.43 -4.25 -7.85
C LEU A 12 15.76 -4.47 -8.57
N GLU A 13 15.70 -4.61 -9.88
CA GLU A 13 16.77 -5.15 -10.72
C GLU A 13 17.88 -4.12 -11.01
N THR A 14 17.69 -2.84 -10.68
CA THR A 14 18.64 -1.77 -11.02
C THR A 14 18.72 -0.68 -9.94
N GLU A 15 19.91 -0.09 -9.78
CA GLU A 15 20.16 1.03 -8.84
C GLU A 15 19.24 2.24 -9.10
N GLU A 16 18.92 2.53 -10.36
CA GLU A 16 17.97 3.59 -10.73
C GLU A 16 16.56 3.30 -10.21
N GLN A 17 16.09 2.06 -10.29
CA GLN A 17 14.79 1.65 -9.77
C GLN A 17 14.75 1.77 -8.24
N VAL A 18 15.83 1.37 -7.56
CA VAL A 18 15.97 1.53 -6.11
C VAL A 18 15.93 3.00 -5.71
N ALA A 19 16.66 3.86 -6.41
CA ALA A 19 16.69 5.29 -6.12
C ALA A 19 15.34 5.98 -6.43
N SER A 20 14.66 5.57 -7.50
CA SER A 20 13.32 6.06 -7.83
C SER A 20 12.29 5.63 -6.79
N HIS A 21 12.33 4.36 -6.38
CA HIS A 21 11.46 3.82 -5.35
C HIS A 21 11.70 4.48 -3.99
N ASP A 22 12.96 4.65 -3.56
CA ASP A 22 13.29 5.33 -2.30
C ASP A 22 12.75 6.77 -2.27
N ARG A 23 12.94 7.54 -3.36
CA ARG A 23 12.39 8.91 -3.47
C ARG A 23 10.87 8.91 -3.35
N TRP A 24 10.18 8.05 -4.09
CA TRP A 24 8.73 7.95 -4.04
C TRP A 24 8.23 7.51 -2.66
N PHE A 25 8.87 6.51 -2.05
CA PHE A 25 8.49 5.96 -0.76
C PHE A 25 8.61 7.02 0.33
N ARG A 26 9.74 7.75 0.38
CA ARG A 26 9.93 8.85 1.34
C ARG A 26 8.91 9.96 1.15
N ALA A 27 8.63 10.36 -0.09
CA ALA A 27 7.61 11.36 -0.37
C ALA A 27 6.22 10.91 0.11
N LYS A 28 5.86 9.65 -0.12
CA LYS A 28 4.58 9.07 0.32
C LYS A 28 4.48 8.97 1.85
N VAL A 29 5.56 8.61 2.52
CA VAL A 29 5.63 8.57 3.99
C VAL A 29 5.49 9.97 4.56
N GLN A 30 6.23 10.94 4.02
CA GLN A 30 6.15 12.33 4.49
C GLN A 30 4.73 12.89 4.33
N ALA A 31 4.11 12.70 3.17
CA ALA A 31 2.71 13.10 2.95
C ALA A 31 1.72 12.42 3.91
N SER A 32 2.04 11.22 4.41
CA SER A 32 1.19 10.52 5.39
C SER A 32 1.43 11.02 6.82
N ILE A 33 2.64 11.51 7.13
CA ILE A 33 2.99 12.13 8.42
C ILE A 33 2.38 13.54 8.50
N ASP A 34 2.42 14.28 7.40
CA ASP A 34 1.89 15.64 7.30
C ASP A 34 0.36 15.69 7.25
N ASP A 35 -0.30 14.53 7.15
CA ASP A 35 -1.75 14.42 7.13
C ASP A 35 -2.34 14.82 8.50
N PRO A 36 -3.16 15.89 8.58
CA PRO A 36 -3.69 16.35 9.85
C PRO A 36 -4.83 15.48 10.39
N ARG A 37 -5.29 14.47 9.63
CA ARG A 37 -6.39 13.60 10.04
C ARG A 37 -5.99 12.79 11.28
N PRO A 38 -6.92 12.61 12.24
CA PRO A 38 -6.64 11.79 13.41
C PRO A 38 -6.42 10.33 13.01
N ASN A 39 -5.60 9.63 13.80
CA ASN A 39 -5.37 8.21 13.59
C ASN A 39 -6.68 7.42 13.75
N VAL A 40 -6.91 6.45 12.86
CA VAL A 40 -8.09 5.59 12.88
C VAL A 40 -7.86 4.42 13.85
N PRO A 41 -8.73 4.20 14.86
CA PRO A 41 -8.62 3.04 15.73
C PRO A 41 -8.67 1.74 14.94
N HIS A 42 -7.86 0.75 15.33
CA HIS A 42 -7.78 -0.55 14.65
C HIS A 42 -9.14 -1.18 14.36
N ASN A 43 -10.05 -1.17 15.35
CA ASN A 43 -11.39 -1.76 15.20
C ASN A 43 -12.20 -1.10 14.08
N ARG A 44 -12.15 0.24 13.99
CA ARG A 44 -12.87 1.01 12.97
C ARG A 44 -12.36 0.69 11.58
N MET A 45 -11.04 0.64 11.41
CA MET A 45 -10.42 0.25 10.13
C MET A 45 -10.84 -1.17 9.70
N MET A 46 -10.91 -2.11 10.65
CA MET A 46 -11.35 -3.47 10.36
C MET A 46 -12.85 -3.56 10.03
N GLU A 47 -13.70 -2.71 10.62
CA GLU A 47 -15.11 -2.59 10.24
C GLU A 47 -15.25 -2.09 8.81
N ASP A 48 -14.53 -1.02 8.45
CA ASP A 48 -14.54 -0.45 7.10
C ASP A 48 -14.07 -1.47 6.05
N MET A 49 -13.01 -2.21 6.35
CA MET A 49 -12.48 -3.27 5.46
C MET A 49 -13.48 -4.41 5.26
N ARG A 50 -14.17 -4.85 6.33
CA ARG A 50 -15.21 -5.88 6.22
C ARG A 50 -16.38 -5.41 5.36
N ALA A 51 -16.85 -4.18 5.58
CA ALA A 51 -17.93 -3.60 4.79
C ALA A 51 -17.57 -3.48 3.30
N LEU A 52 -16.32 -3.10 2.99
CA LEU A 52 -15.84 -3.06 1.61
C LEU A 52 -15.85 -4.44 0.95
N ILE A 53 -15.36 -5.47 1.64
CA ILE A 53 -15.36 -6.84 1.13
C ILE A 53 -16.78 -7.34 0.90
N GLU A 54 -17.69 -7.13 1.87
CA GLU A 54 -19.09 -7.51 1.76
C GLU A 54 -19.77 -6.81 0.57
N SER A 55 -19.50 -5.52 0.37
CA SER A 55 -20.00 -4.77 -0.78
C SER A 55 -19.53 -5.35 -2.12
N LYS A 56 -18.29 -5.85 -2.19
CA LYS A 56 -17.76 -6.42 -3.44
C LYS A 56 -18.29 -7.84 -3.69
N SER A 57 -18.47 -8.62 -2.63
CA SER A 57 -19.06 -9.96 -2.69
C SER A 57 -20.54 -9.93 -3.05
N ASN A 58 -21.30 -8.96 -2.53
CA ASN A 58 -22.73 -8.83 -2.85
C ASN A 58 -22.97 -8.38 -4.30
N ILE A 59 -22.06 -7.58 -4.88
CA ILE A 59 -22.09 -7.20 -6.30
C ILE A 59 -21.85 -8.42 -7.19
N ASN A 60 -20.87 -9.26 -6.83
CA ASN A 60 -20.55 -10.46 -7.59
C ASN A 60 -21.65 -11.54 -7.51
N GLY A 61 -22.40 -11.61 -6.40
CA GLY A 61 -23.57 -12.50 -6.29
C GLY A 61 -24.75 -12.04 -7.14
N ARG A 62 -24.98 -10.72 -7.25
CA ARG A 62 -26.12 -10.15 -8.00
C ARG A 62 -25.96 -10.18 -9.53
N MET A 63 -24.76 -10.47 -10.03
CA MET A 63 -24.43 -10.61 -11.45
C MET A 63 -24.41 -12.09 -11.92
N GLY A 64 -24.50 -13.05 -10.99
CA GLY A 64 -24.52 -14.50 -11.29
C GLY A 64 -25.92 -15.11 -11.41
N ASP A 65 -26.97 -14.36 -11.07
CA ASP A 65 -28.39 -14.77 -11.12
C ASP A 65 -29.17 -14.11 -12.29
N MET A 66 -28.48 -13.50 -13.25
CA MET A 66 -29.06 -12.90 -14.46
C MET A 66 -28.64 -13.64 -15.73
#